data_AF-A0A1J3DN00-F1
#
_entry.id   AF-A0A1J3DN00-F1
#
_cell.length_a   1.000
_cell.length_b   1.000
_cell.length_c   1.000
_cell.angle_alpha   90.00
_cell.angle_beta   90.00
_cell.angle_gamma   90.00
#
_symmetry.space_group_name_H-M   'P 1'
#
loop_
_entity.id
_entity.type
_entity.pdbx_description
1 polymer ?
#
loop_
_entity_poly.entity_id
_entity_poly.type
_entity_poly.pdbx_seq_one_letter_code
_entity_poly.pdbx_strand_id
1 'polypeptide(L)'
;SSPVVRFFTPQGVEAELKRAAREFFQHGAIEIVLDKRAIYLSRIIKWYKEDFSEEKKMLKWIISYIDANKAGLLTHLLGDGCGSV
;
A
#
# COMPACT_ATOMS: atom_id res chain seq x y z
N SER A 1 -28.33 -5.98 -3.16
CA SER A 1 -27.91 -6.44 -4.51
C SER A 1 -26.47 -6.89 -4.43
N SER A 2 -26.14 -8.06 -5.00
CA SER A 2 -24.75 -8.53 -5.09
C SER A 2 -24.03 -7.83 -6.26
N PRO A 3 -22.72 -7.56 -6.15
CA PRO A 3 -21.96 -6.99 -7.26
C PRO A 3 -21.97 -7.91 -8.48
N VAL A 4 -21.83 -7.31 -9.67
CA VAL A 4 -21.77 -8.03 -10.94
C VAL A 4 -20.55 -8.97 -10.95
N VAL A 5 -20.77 -10.24 -11.31
CA VAL A 5 -19.70 -11.22 -11.51
C VAL A 5 -18.83 -10.78 -12.69
N ARG A 6 -17.53 -10.63 -12.46
CA ARG A 6 -16.53 -10.31 -13.48
C ARG A 6 -15.70 -11.55 -13.79
N PHE A 7 -15.49 -11.82 -15.07
CA PHE A 7 -14.60 -12.87 -15.55
C PHE A 7 -13.30 -12.25 -16.06
N PHE A 8 -12.17 -12.86 -15.73
CA PHE A 8 -10.85 -12.40 -16.14
C PHE A 8 -10.15 -13.49 -16.95
N THR A 9 -9.44 -13.09 -18.00
CA THR A 9 -8.56 -14.00 -18.74
C THR A 9 -7.22 -14.12 -18.03
N PRO A 10 -6.52 -15.26 -18.13
CA PRO A 10 -5.20 -15.42 -17.53
C PRO A 10 -4.21 -14.30 -17.90
N GLN A 11 -4.29 -13.80 -19.14
CA GLN A 11 -3.44 -12.74 -19.66
C GLN A 11 -3.72 -11.37 -19.03
N GLY A 12 -4.96 -11.13 -18.57
CA GLY A 12 -5.39 -9.85 -18.01
C GLY A 12 -5.37 -9.77 -16.48
N VAL A 13 -5.35 -10.92 -15.78
CA VAL A 13 -5.48 -10.98 -14.31
C VAL A 13 -4.42 -10.13 -13.59
N GLU A 14 -3.18 -10.11 -14.06
CA GLU A 14 -2.13 -9.33 -13.40
C GLU A 14 -2.40 -7.82 -13.45
N ALA A 15 -2.85 -7.31 -14.60
CA ALA A 15 -3.20 -5.91 -14.77
C ALA A 15 -4.40 -5.52 -13.89
N GLU A 16 -5.38 -6.42 -13.79
CA GLU A 16 -6.56 -6.27 -12.95
C GLU A 16 -6.23 -6.25 -11.46
N LEU A 17 -5.34 -7.14 -10.99
CA LEU A 17 -4.84 -7.13 -9.62
C LEU A 17 -4.09 -5.83 -9.30
N LYS A 18 -3.22 -5.37 -10.21
CA LYS A 18 -2.50 -4.10 -10.06
C LYS A 18 -3.46 -2.91 -9.99
N ARG A 19 -4.53 -2.91 -10.79
CA ARG A 19 -5.57 -1.88 -10.74
C ARG A 19 -6.34 -1.92 -9.41
N ALA A 20 -6.81 -3.09 -9.00
CA ALA A 20 -7.55 -3.27 -7.76
C ALA A 20 -6.71 -2.85 -6.54
N ALA A 21 -5.41 -3.16 -6.53
CA ALA A 21 -4.50 -2.72 -5.48
C ALA A 21 -4.39 -1.18 -5.42
N ARG A 22 -4.23 -0.50 -6.57
CA ARG A 22 -4.22 0.97 -6.61
C ARG A 22 -5.52 1.56 -6.09
N GLU A 23 -6.65 1.06 -6.57
CA GLU A 23 -7.98 1.51 -6.12
C GLU A 23 -8.14 1.31 -4.61
N PHE A 24 -7.71 0.17 -4.07
CA PHE A 24 -7.77 -0.11 -2.64
C PHE A 24 -7.00 0.92 -1.80
N PHE A 25 -5.79 1.31 -2.20
CA PHE A 25 -5.02 2.33 -1.48
C PHE A 25 -5.53 3.76 -1.68
N GLN A 26 -6.08 4.07 -2.86
CA GLN A 26 -6.73 5.36 -3.12
C GLN A 26 -7.94 5.58 -2.21
N HIS A 27 -8.71 4.53 -1.91
CA HIS A 27 -9.86 4.58 -1.01
C HIS A 27 -9.51 4.54 0.49
N GLY A 28 -8.27 4.90 0.87
CA GLY A 28 -7.89 5.11 2.26
C GLY A 28 -7.34 3.88 2.98
N ALA A 29 -6.84 2.88 2.25
CA ALA A 29 -6.15 1.76 2.91
C ALA A 29 -4.81 2.16 3.55
N ILE A 30 -4.30 3.35 3.24
CA ILE A 30 -3.14 3.98 3.86
C ILE A 30 -3.36 5.48 4.06
N GLU A 31 -3.00 5.94 5.24
CA GLU A 31 -2.96 7.34 5.64
C GLU A 31 -1.61 7.65 6.31
N ILE A 32 -1.02 8.78 5.94
CA ILE A 32 0.29 9.23 6.44
C ILE A 32 0.05 10.52 7.22
N VAL A 33 0.31 10.49 8.53
CA VAL A 33 0.13 11.63 9.42
C VAL A 33 1.51 12.19 9.76
N LEU A 34 1.90 13.25 9.04
CA LEU A 34 3.22 13.87 9.15
C LEU A 34 3.50 14.42 10.55
N ASP A 35 2.53 15.10 11.16
CA ASP A 35 2.66 15.71 12.49
C ASP A 35 3.03 14.68 13.58
N LYS A 36 2.58 13.43 13.39
CA LYS A 36 2.81 12.31 14.31
C LYS A 36 3.91 11.36 13.83
N ARG A 37 4.49 11.60 12.65
CA ARG A 37 5.39 10.66 11.96
C ARG A 37 4.82 9.23 11.91
N ALA A 38 3.50 9.11 11.75
CA ALA A 38 2.77 7.86 11.89
C ALA A 38 2.14 7.43 10.56
N ILE A 39 2.16 6.11 10.30
CA ILE A 39 1.50 5.49 9.15
C ILE A 39 0.33 4.66 9.67
N TYR A 40 -0.87 4.97 9.21
CA TYR A 40 -2.06 4.19 9.50
C TYR A 40 -2.40 3.31 8.29
N LEU A 41 -2.37 2.00 8.51
CA LEU A 41 -2.74 1.00 7.52
C LEU A 41 -4.11 0.41 7.86
N SER A 42 -4.87 0.09 6.82
CA SER A 42 -6.10 -0.70 6.95
C SER A 42 -5.84 -2.01 7.67
N ARG A 43 -6.88 -2.53 8.34
CA ARG A 43 -6.80 -3.81 9.06
C ARG A 43 -6.43 -4.98 8.15
N ILE A 44 -6.85 -4.93 6.88
CA ILE A 44 -6.51 -5.94 5.87
C ILE A 44 -4.99 -6.00 5.67
N ILE A 45 -4.33 -4.86 5.40
CA ILE A 45 -2.87 -4.85 5.21
C ILE A 45 -2.14 -5.28 6.47
N LYS A 46 -2.63 -4.89 7.65
CA LYS A 46 -2.04 -5.31 8.93
C LYS A 46 -2.07 -6.82 9.13
N TRP A 47 -3.12 -7.52 8.67
CA TRP A 47 -3.20 -8.97 8.75
C TRP A 47 -2.14 -9.67 7.90
N TYR A 48 -1.86 -9.11 6.72
CA TYR A 48 -0.84 -9.63 5.82
C TYR A 48 0.59 -9.19 6.19
N LYS A 49 0.81 -8.57 7.36
CA LYS A 49 2.14 -8.09 7.75
C LYS A 49 3.19 -9.19 7.80
N GLU A 50 2.81 -10.35 8.31
CA GLU A 50 3.70 -11.50 8.47
C GLU A 50 4.16 -12.07 7.12
N ASP A 51 3.35 -11.92 6.05
CA ASP A 51 3.66 -12.43 4.71
C ASP A 51 4.81 -11.69 4.03
N PHE A 52 5.09 -10.44 4.44
CA PHE A 52 6.18 -9.64 3.87
C PHE A 52 7.51 -9.84 4.60
N SER A 53 7.52 -10.60 5.71
CA SER A 53 8.64 -10.83 6.65
C SER A 53 9.20 -9.58 7.34
N GLU A 54 9.24 -8.45 6.66
CA GLU A 54 9.72 -7.16 7.14
C GLU A 54 8.74 -6.05 6.76
N GLU A 55 8.40 -5.20 7.72
CA GLU A 55 7.52 -4.05 7.50
C GLU A 55 8.07 -3.10 6.42
N LYS A 56 9.39 -2.91 6.36
CA LYS A 56 10.02 -2.06 5.34
C LYS A 56 9.80 -2.59 3.92
N LYS A 57 9.75 -3.91 3.72
CA LYS A 57 9.46 -4.52 2.41
C LYS A 57 8.01 -4.29 2.01
N MET A 58 7.07 -4.45 2.95
CA MET A 58 5.67 -4.11 2.72
C MET A 58 5.51 -2.64 2.35
N LEU A 59 6.09 -1.71 3.12
CA LEU A 59 5.95 -0.27 2.84
C LEU A 59 6.54 0.09 1.47
N LYS A 60 7.69 -0.49 1.08
CA LYS A 60 8.24 -0.35 -0.28
C LYS A 60 7.31 -0.89 -1.36
N TRP A 61 6.65 -2.02 -1.11
CA TRP A 61 5.66 -2.57 -2.03
C TRP A 61 4.46 -1.64 -2.17
N ILE A 62 3.93 -1.09 -1.07
CA ILE A 62 2.82 -0.12 -1.06
C ILE A 62 3.14 1.14 -1.86
N ILE A 63 4.39 1.65 -1.81
CA ILE A 63 4.83 2.81 -2.60
C ILE A 63 4.52 2.65 -4.09
N SER A 64 4.57 1.43 -4.63
CA SER A 64 4.28 1.17 -6.04
C SER A 64 2.79 1.24 -6.42
N TYR A 65 1.88 1.37 -5.45
CA TYR A 65 0.43 1.38 -5.65
C TYR A 65 -0.28 2.65 -5.16
N ILE A 66 0.43 3.58 -4.53
CA ILE A 66 -0.12 4.86 -4.04
C ILE A 66 0.17 6.01 -5.01
N ASP A 67 -0.53 7.13 -4.85
CA ASP A 67 -0.27 8.34 -5.63
C ASP A 67 1.12 8.93 -5.33
N ALA A 68 1.63 9.74 -6.26
CA ALA A 68 2.97 10.31 -6.18
C ALA A 68 3.21 11.14 -4.90
N ASN A 69 2.18 11.82 -4.38
CA ASN A 69 2.32 12.63 -3.17
C ASN A 69 2.52 11.72 -1.95
N LYS A 70 1.65 10.73 -1.75
CA LYS A 70 1.81 9.76 -0.66
C LYS A 70 3.10 8.93 -0.81
N ALA A 71 3.49 8.59 -2.04
CA ALA A 71 4.75 7.90 -2.33
C ALA A 71 5.97 8.72 -1.88
N GLY A 72 6.00 10.01 -2.21
CA GLY A 72 7.07 10.92 -1.77
C GLY A 72 7.16 11.02 -0.25
N LEU A 73 6.02 11.23 0.42
CA LEU A 73 5.95 11.31 1.88
C LEU A 73 6.42 10.00 2.55
N LEU A 74 5.93 8.86 2.07
CA LEU A 74 6.31 7.56 2.62
C LEU A 74 7.79 7.26 2.38
N THR A 75 8.32 7.61 1.21
CA THR A 75 9.75 7.44 0.89
C THR A 75 10.62 8.28 1.83
N HIS A 76 10.23 9.53 2.11
CA HIS A 76 10.94 10.39 3.06
C HIS A 76 10.93 9.78 4.47
N LEU A 77 9.77 9.31 4.95
CA LEU A 77 9.66 8.65 6.26
C LEU A 77 10.52 7.39 6.37
N LEU A 78 10.65 6.62 5.28
CA LEU A 78 11.51 5.43 5.23
C LEU A 78 13.01 5.75 5.15
N GLY A 79 13.37 6.90 4.56
CA GLY A 79 14.75 7.39 4.43
C GLY A 79 15.26 8.00 5.73
N ASP A 80 14.41 8.71 6.46
CA ASP A 80 14.72 9.33 7.76
C ASP A 80 15.08 8.33 8.87
N GLY A 81 14.85 7.03 8.65
CA GLY A 81 15.23 5.95 9.57
C GLY A 81 16.73 5.59 9.56
N CYS A 82 17.56 6.27 8.76
CA CYS A 82 19.02 6.16 8.81
C CYS A 82 19.61 7.41 9.47
N GLY A 83 19.40 7.53 10.78
CA GLY A 83 19.80 8.70 11.54
C GLY A 83 19.52 8.54 13.02
N SER A 84 20.06 7.49 13.63
CA SER A 84 20.18 7.37 15.09
C SER A 84 21.38 6.48 15.38
N VAL A 85 22.51 7.18 15.64
CA VAL A 85 23.79 6.80 16.28
C VAL A 85 24.56 5.58 15.76
#